data_AF-A0A2E7PW15-F1
#
_entry.id   AF-A0A2E7PW15-F1
#
_cell.length_a   1.000
_cell.length_b   1.000
_cell.length_c   1.000
_cell.angle_alpha   90.00
_cell.angle_beta   90.00
_cell.angle_gamma   90.00
#
_symmetry.space_group_name_H-M   'P 1'
#
loop_
_entity.id
_entity.type
_entity.pdbx_description
1 polymer ?
#
loop_
_entity_poly.entity_id
_entity_poly.type
_entity_poly.pdbx_seq_one_letter_code
_entity_poly.pdbx_strand_id
1 'polypeptide(L)'
;MLTQTVLQKSYLLDPSVKSDNPLPVFKSVGEIVSENLTLIIIVLSCFLLSVIAWYFLKRKKDQSQVEEPSPPIDPYEDAIEAINELQSQRPRLLPKPFVFKLSEILRVYIERLFRFPAMELTGEEFMREIASHSFFKNRYEDSLREFVKIGDLIKYSEERTDGKETDHLLESALHLVKDTYAKFEEEKRLNSGTVQAEKSQ
;
A
#
# COMPACT_ATOMS: atom_id res chain seq x y z
N MET A 1 73.24 36.01 56.47
CA MET A 1 72.53 36.98 57.33
C MET A 1 71.18 37.26 56.69
N LEU A 2 70.10 37.00 57.45
CA LEU A 2 68.82 37.72 57.52
C LEU A 2 68.22 38.23 56.19
N THR A 3 67.28 37.48 55.60
CA THR A 3 65.81 37.61 55.77
C THR A 3 65.17 38.81 55.09
N GLN A 4 64.36 38.48 54.08
CA GLN A 4 63.01 39.00 53.79
C GLN A 4 62.65 40.42 54.24
N THR A 5 62.06 41.20 53.33
CA THR A 5 60.66 41.60 53.50
C THR A 5 60.10 42.13 52.17
N VAL A 6 59.49 41.20 51.46
CA VAL A 6 58.39 41.47 50.54
C VAL A 6 57.18 41.92 51.38
N LEU A 7 56.31 42.71 50.75
CA LEU A 7 54.88 42.81 51.01
C LEU A 7 54.42 44.09 51.72
N GLN A 8 54.07 45.08 50.89
CA GLN A 8 52.95 45.96 51.24
C GLN A 8 52.06 46.16 50.01
N LYS A 9 51.00 45.35 49.92
CA LYS A 9 49.76 45.80 49.31
C LYS A 9 48.57 45.11 49.97
N SER A 10 47.93 45.83 50.87
CA SER A 10 46.67 45.47 51.49
C SER A 10 45.53 45.74 50.51
N TYR A 11 44.81 44.68 50.11
CA TYR A 11 43.41 44.81 49.68
C TYR A 11 42.57 43.85 50.51
N LEU A 12 41.56 44.44 51.16
CA LEU A 12 40.66 43.85 52.14
C LEU A 12 39.56 43.03 51.45
N LEU A 13 39.89 41.84 50.94
CA LEU A 13 38.85 40.89 50.52
C LEU A 13 38.97 39.60 51.32
N ASP A 14 37.81 39.07 51.73
CA ASP A 14 37.68 37.78 52.38
C ASP A 14 38.25 36.68 51.43
N PRO A 15 39.27 35.91 51.85
CA PRO A 15 39.92 34.91 51.01
C PRO A 15 38.98 33.77 50.58
N SER A 16 37.77 33.69 51.15
CA SER A 16 36.76 32.70 50.79
C SER A 16 35.77 33.14 49.70
N VAL A 17 35.86 34.39 49.22
CA VAL A 17 35.00 34.87 48.13
C VAL A 17 35.47 34.26 46.80
N LYS A 18 34.66 33.35 46.24
CA LYS A 18 34.84 32.90 44.85
C LYS A 18 34.63 34.10 43.93
N SER A 19 35.69 34.50 43.21
CA SER A 19 35.61 35.49 42.16
C SER A 19 34.70 34.97 41.04
N ASP A 20 33.50 35.53 40.92
CA ASP A 20 32.64 35.30 39.75
C ASP A 20 33.27 36.02 38.56
N ASN A 21 33.96 35.24 37.73
CA ASN A 21 34.40 35.71 36.43
C ASN A 21 33.16 35.95 35.56
N PRO A 22 33.09 37.05 34.79
CA PRO A 22 31.94 37.28 33.91
C PRO A 22 31.84 36.13 32.91
N LEU A 23 30.63 35.54 32.79
CA LEU A 23 30.38 34.52 31.78
C LEU A 23 30.67 35.11 30.40
N PRO A 24 31.50 34.45 29.56
CA PRO A 24 31.77 34.96 28.22
C PRO A 24 30.45 35.03 27.44
N VAL A 25 30.11 36.23 26.96
CA VAL A 25 28.84 36.52 26.27
C VAL A 25 28.71 35.76 24.95
N PHE A 26 29.83 35.34 24.37
CA PHE A 26 29.88 34.54 23.16
C PHE A 26 30.54 33.20 23.46
N LYS A 27 29.74 32.12 23.49
CA LYS A 27 30.28 30.77 23.52
C LYS A 27 30.90 30.44 22.17
N SER A 28 32.08 29.84 22.17
CA SER A 28 32.68 29.36 20.94
C SER A 28 31.83 28.21 20.37
N VAL A 29 31.71 28.15 19.04
CA VAL A 29 30.98 27.06 18.35
C VAL A 29 31.46 25.68 18.80
N GLY A 30 32.75 25.54 19.15
CA GLY A 30 33.31 24.29 19.69
C GLY A 30 32.80 23.93 21.08
N GLU A 31 32.62 24.91 21.96
CA GLU A 31 32.09 24.69 23.33
C GLU A 31 30.62 24.28 23.26
N ILE A 32 29.83 24.93 22.41
CA ILE A 32 28.41 24.61 22.19
C ILE A 32 28.26 23.17 21.69
N VAL A 33 29.12 22.73 20.77
CA VAL A 33 29.10 21.36 20.24
C VAL A 33 29.50 20.36 21.34
N SER A 34 30.50 20.66 22.17
CA SER A 34 30.94 19.77 23.24
C SER A 34 29.90 19.60 24.36
N GLU A 35 29.20 20.68 24.74
CA GLU A 35 28.15 20.66 25.76
C GLU A 35 26.92 19.87 25.30
N ASN A 36 26.58 19.96 24.01
CA ASN A 36 25.34 19.40 23.46
C ASN A 36 25.56 18.14 22.61
N LEU A 37 26.76 17.55 22.66
CA LEU A 37 27.15 16.41 21.83
C LEU A 37 26.16 15.24 21.97
N THR A 38 25.74 14.93 23.19
CA THR A 38 24.77 13.87 23.48
C THR A 38 23.42 14.14 22.82
N LEU A 39 22.92 15.38 22.86
CA LEU A 39 21.64 15.75 22.23
C LEU A 39 21.74 15.71 20.70
N ILE A 40 22.86 16.16 20.13
CA ILE A 40 23.12 16.11 18.69
C ILE A 40 23.11 14.66 18.20
N ILE A 41 23.75 13.74 18.94
CA ILE A 41 23.75 12.31 18.61
C ILE A 41 22.33 11.72 18.69
N ILE A 42 21.53 12.07 19.69
CA ILE A 42 20.14 11.61 19.83
C ILE A 42 19.29 12.08 18.65
N VAL A 43 19.38 13.35 18.27
CA VAL A 43 18.62 13.91 17.15
C VAL A 43 19.04 13.27 15.84
N LEU A 44 20.35 13.09 15.61
CA LEU A 44 20.87 12.45 14.40
C LEU A 44 20.45 10.98 14.30
N SER A 45 20.46 10.26 15.43
CA SER A 45 19.98 8.88 15.53
C SER A 45 18.48 8.79 15.22
N CYS A 46 17.66 9.68 15.78
CA CYS A 46 16.23 9.74 15.52
C CYS A 46 15.93 10.06 14.05
N PHE A 47 16.67 11.00 13.45
CA PHE A 47 16.56 11.32 12.03
C PHE A 47 16.93 10.12 11.14
N LEU A 48 18.04 9.43 11.46
CA LEU A 48 18.47 8.25 10.73
C LEU A 48 17.44 7.11 10.82
N LEU A 49 16.88 6.87 12.01
CA LEU A 49 15.79 5.90 12.22
C LEU A 49 14.53 6.28 11.44
N SER A 50 14.18 7.56 11.37
CA SER A 50 13.04 8.06 10.59
C SER A 50 13.24 7.84 9.09
N VAL A 51 14.44 8.12 8.57
CA VAL A 51 14.79 7.87 7.15
C VAL A 51 14.78 6.38 6.83
N ILE A 52 15.33 5.54 7.73
CA ILE A 52 15.30 4.09 7.59
C ILE A 52 13.85 3.57 7.59
N ALA A 53 13.03 4.01 8.56
CA ALA A 53 11.62 3.64 8.63
C ALA A 53 10.85 4.09 7.37
N TRP A 54 11.07 5.32 6.91
CA TRP A 54 10.48 5.82 5.66
C TRP A 54 10.92 5.00 4.45
N TYR A 55 12.20 4.64 4.35
CA TYR A 55 12.73 3.80 3.29
C TYR A 55 12.10 2.41 3.30
N PHE A 56 11.97 1.77 4.47
CA PHE A 56 11.32 0.45 4.61
C PHE A 56 9.81 0.51 4.36
N LEU A 57 9.12 1.57 4.79
CA LEU A 57 7.70 1.77 4.53
C LEU A 57 7.43 2.03 3.04
N LYS A 58 8.27 2.82 2.37
CA LYS A 58 8.19 3.06 0.92
C LYS A 58 8.48 1.77 0.14
N ARG A 59 9.48 0.99 0.59
CA ARG A 59 9.83 -0.28 -0.04
C ARG A 59 8.73 -1.34 0.12
N LYS A 60 7.97 -1.34 1.23
CA LYS A 60 6.77 -2.19 1.37
C LYS A 60 5.65 -1.84 0.40
N LYS A 61 5.51 -0.57 0.00
CA LYS A 61 4.52 -0.15 -1.01
C LYS A 61 4.92 -0.55 -2.44
N ASP A 62 6.23 -0.58 -2.74
CA ASP A 62 6.76 -1.09 -4.02
C ASP A 62 6.92 -2.62 -4.05
N GLN A 63 6.79 -3.33 -2.92
CA GLN A 63 7.02 -4.78 -2.79
C GLN A 63 5.73 -5.61 -2.60
N SER A 64 4.55 -5.07 -2.93
CA SER A 64 3.32 -5.88 -3.00
C SER A 64 3.28 -6.85 -4.20
N GLN A 65 4.35 -6.96 -5.00
CA GLN A 65 4.46 -8.01 -6.02
C GLN A 65 5.90 -8.49 -6.22
N VAL A 66 6.43 -9.29 -5.30
CA VAL A 66 7.23 -10.47 -5.66
C VAL A 66 7.05 -11.48 -4.52
N GLU A 67 5.89 -12.12 -4.50
CA GLU A 67 5.78 -13.43 -3.87
C GLU A 67 6.70 -14.38 -4.66
N GLU A 68 7.47 -15.22 -3.95
CA GLU A 68 8.33 -16.24 -4.54
C GLU A 68 7.58 -17.04 -5.61
N PRO A 69 8.24 -17.56 -6.67
CA PRO A 69 7.56 -18.20 -7.78
C PRO A 69 7.00 -19.55 -7.33
N SER A 70 5.85 -19.54 -6.66
CA SER A 70 4.83 -20.52 -6.97
C SER A 70 4.57 -20.40 -8.48
N PRO A 71 4.34 -21.52 -9.19
CA PRO A 71 3.95 -21.44 -10.59
C PRO A 71 2.78 -20.44 -10.67
N PRO A 72 2.80 -19.48 -11.61
CA PRO A 72 1.76 -18.46 -11.66
C PRO A 72 0.43 -19.17 -11.86
N ILE A 73 -0.35 -19.28 -10.77
CA ILE A 73 -1.69 -19.87 -10.80
C ILE A 73 -2.48 -19.06 -11.82
N ASP A 74 -3.18 -19.73 -12.73
CA ASP A 74 -3.97 -19.05 -13.74
C ASP A 74 -4.98 -18.12 -13.03
N PRO A 75 -5.04 -16.82 -13.37
CA PRO A 75 -5.95 -15.88 -12.70
C PRO A 75 -7.40 -16.37 -12.69
N TYR A 76 -7.81 -17.10 -13.73
CA TYR A 76 -9.12 -17.72 -13.80
C TYR A 76 -9.32 -18.82 -12.74
N GLU A 77 -8.36 -19.74 -12.60
CA GLU A 77 -8.45 -20.82 -11.60
C GLU A 77 -8.54 -20.25 -10.19
N ASP A 78 -7.68 -19.27 -9.88
CA ASP A 78 -7.67 -18.55 -8.59
C ASP A 78 -9.01 -17.87 -8.30
N ALA A 79 -9.58 -17.16 -9.29
CA ALA A 79 -10.88 -16.50 -9.13
C ALA A 79 -12.02 -17.50 -8.91
N ILE A 80 -12.04 -18.62 -9.65
CA ILE A 80 -13.07 -19.65 -9.51
C ILE A 80 -12.96 -20.35 -8.16
N GLU A 81 -11.75 -20.68 -7.71
CA GLU A 81 -11.50 -21.26 -6.40
C GLU A 81 -12.00 -20.33 -5.29
N ALA A 82 -11.59 -19.06 -5.31
CA ALA A 82 -12.00 -18.07 -4.32
C ALA A 82 -13.53 -17.84 -4.30
N ILE A 83 -14.20 -17.86 -5.46
CA ILE A 83 -15.67 -17.75 -5.54
C ILE A 83 -16.33 -19.01 -4.93
N ASN A 84 -15.81 -20.20 -5.22
CA ASN A 84 -16.34 -21.46 -4.66
C ASN A 84 -16.15 -21.53 -3.14
N GLU A 85 -15.01 -21.09 -2.63
CA GLU A 85 -14.76 -20.95 -1.19
C GLU A 85 -15.75 -19.99 -0.54
N LEU A 86 -15.96 -18.81 -1.15
CA LEU A 86 -16.90 -17.81 -0.67
C LEU A 86 -18.34 -18.36 -0.63
N GLN A 87 -18.73 -19.17 -1.62
CA GLN A 87 -20.06 -19.80 -1.68
C GLN A 87 -20.23 -20.95 -0.68
N SER A 88 -19.18 -21.74 -0.47
CA SER A 88 -19.21 -22.94 0.39
C SER A 88 -19.07 -22.62 1.88
N GLN A 89 -18.66 -21.40 2.23
CA GLN A 89 -18.48 -20.97 3.61
C GLN A 89 -19.77 -21.16 4.46
N ARG A 90 -19.61 -21.80 5.63
CA ARG A 90 -20.69 -22.03 6.61
C ARG A 90 -20.30 -21.48 8.00
N PRO A 91 -21.19 -20.74 8.69
CA PRO A 91 -22.48 -20.23 8.20
C PRO A 91 -22.30 -19.25 7.04
N ARG A 92 -23.32 -19.11 6.17
CA ARG A 92 -23.26 -18.15 5.05
C ARG A 92 -22.99 -16.75 5.59
N LEU A 93 -22.12 -16.01 4.90
CA LEU A 93 -21.86 -14.60 5.23
C LEU A 93 -23.13 -13.77 5.06
N LEU A 94 -23.20 -12.67 5.81
CA LEU A 94 -24.23 -11.65 5.60
C LEU A 94 -24.08 -11.03 4.20
N PRO A 95 -25.17 -10.50 3.59
CA PRO A 95 -25.13 -9.97 2.23
C PRO A 95 -24.03 -8.94 1.98
N LYS A 96 -23.87 -7.98 2.90
CA LYS A 96 -22.86 -6.93 2.80
C LYS A 96 -21.42 -7.47 2.74
N PRO A 97 -20.91 -8.20 3.75
CA PRO A 97 -19.55 -8.75 3.69
C PRO A 97 -19.35 -9.75 2.54
N PHE A 98 -20.39 -10.47 2.14
CA PHE A 98 -20.34 -11.34 0.96
C PHE A 98 -20.03 -10.55 -0.32
N VAL A 99 -20.77 -9.46 -0.56
CA VAL A 99 -20.59 -8.62 -1.75
C VAL A 99 -19.25 -7.86 -1.73
N PHE A 100 -18.75 -7.46 -0.57
CA PHE A 100 -17.41 -6.90 -0.44
C PHE A 100 -16.34 -7.90 -0.91
N LYS A 101 -16.37 -9.13 -0.39
CA LYS A 101 -15.43 -10.19 -0.80
C LYS A 101 -15.57 -10.56 -2.27
N LEU A 102 -16.79 -10.68 -2.78
CA LEU A 102 -17.02 -11.00 -4.19
C LEU A 102 -16.47 -9.90 -5.12
N SER A 103 -16.63 -8.63 -4.74
CA SER A 103 -16.06 -7.50 -5.48
C SER A 103 -14.53 -7.52 -5.46
N GLU A 104 -13.93 -7.91 -4.33
CA GLU A 104 -12.48 -8.04 -4.18
C GLU A 104 -11.92 -9.12 -5.12
N ILE A 105 -12.50 -10.32 -5.10
CA ILE A 105 -12.11 -11.42 -5.98
C ILE A 105 -12.17 -11.00 -7.46
N LEU A 106 -13.28 -10.36 -7.88
CA LEU A 106 -13.46 -9.93 -9.26
C LEU A 106 -12.42 -8.89 -9.69
N ARG A 107 -12.11 -7.94 -8.80
CA ARG A 107 -11.10 -6.92 -9.09
C ARG A 107 -9.69 -7.50 -9.16
N VAL A 108 -9.32 -8.41 -8.25
CA VAL A 108 -8.03 -9.12 -8.30
C VAL A 108 -7.90 -9.92 -9.59
N TYR A 109 -8.95 -10.64 -9.99
CA TYR A 109 -9.00 -11.36 -11.27
C TYR A 109 -8.70 -10.44 -12.46
N ILE A 110 -9.40 -9.31 -12.54
CA ILE A 110 -9.26 -8.35 -13.65
C ILE A 110 -7.89 -7.66 -13.61
N GLU A 111 -7.40 -7.27 -12.43
CA GLU A 111 -6.06 -6.69 -12.24
C GLU A 111 -4.97 -7.62 -12.77
N ARG A 112 -5.04 -8.91 -12.45
CA ARG A 112 -4.07 -9.91 -12.91
C ARG A 112 -4.18 -10.15 -14.42
N LEU A 113 -5.38 -10.11 -14.98
CA LEU A 113 -5.63 -10.36 -16.40
C LEU A 113 -5.17 -9.20 -17.30
N PHE A 114 -5.40 -7.95 -16.88
CA PHE A 114 -5.16 -6.75 -17.70
C PHE A 114 -4.02 -5.86 -17.19
N ARG A 115 -3.39 -6.22 -16.07
CA ARG A 115 -2.21 -5.56 -15.48
C ARG A 115 -2.41 -4.07 -15.17
N PHE A 116 -3.55 -3.72 -14.58
CA PHE A 116 -3.80 -2.40 -14.01
C PHE A 116 -4.25 -2.53 -12.54
N PRO A 117 -4.01 -1.54 -11.67
CA PRO A 117 -4.18 -1.67 -10.22
C PRO A 117 -5.64 -1.56 -9.76
N ALA A 118 -6.50 -2.52 -10.11
CA ALA A 118 -7.93 -2.50 -9.82
C ALA A 118 -8.27 -2.38 -8.33
N MET A 119 -7.42 -2.91 -7.44
CA MET A 119 -7.59 -2.79 -5.99
C MET A 119 -7.39 -1.36 -5.45
N GLU A 120 -6.57 -0.56 -6.12
CA GLU A 120 -6.26 0.82 -5.70
C GLU A 120 -7.28 1.84 -6.21
N LEU A 121 -8.13 1.43 -7.15
CA LEU A 121 -9.14 2.29 -7.76
C LEU A 121 -10.45 2.32 -6.97
N THR A 122 -11.08 3.48 -6.93
CA THR A 122 -12.48 3.59 -6.52
C THR A 122 -13.40 2.86 -7.52
N GLY A 123 -14.65 2.58 -7.13
CA GLY A 123 -15.61 1.90 -8.03
C GLY A 123 -15.82 2.63 -9.36
N GLU A 124 -15.85 3.97 -9.34
CA GLU A 124 -16.01 4.79 -10.55
C GLU A 124 -14.76 4.79 -11.43
N GLU A 125 -13.57 4.89 -10.82
CA GLU A 125 -12.29 4.85 -11.55
C GLU A 125 -12.08 3.47 -12.18
N PHE A 126 -12.37 2.41 -11.44
CA PHE A 126 -12.34 1.03 -11.94
C PHE A 126 -13.22 0.86 -13.19
N MET A 127 -14.47 1.34 -13.14
CA MET A 127 -15.37 1.27 -14.29
C MET A 127 -14.87 2.08 -15.48
N ARG A 128 -14.29 3.26 -15.24
CA ARG A 128 -13.73 4.11 -16.31
C ARG A 128 -12.52 3.46 -16.97
N GLU A 129 -11.61 2.90 -16.17
CA GLU A 129 -10.41 2.21 -16.65
C GLU A 129 -10.80 1.01 -17.52
N ILE A 130 -11.71 0.15 -17.03
CA ILE A 130 -12.16 -1.02 -17.77
C ILE A 130 -12.92 -0.65 -19.04
N ALA A 131 -13.81 0.35 -19.01
CA ALA A 131 -14.54 0.79 -20.19
C ALA A 131 -13.60 1.35 -21.28
N SER A 132 -12.42 1.84 -20.90
CA SER A 132 -11.39 2.28 -21.85
C SER A 132 -10.67 1.11 -22.52
N HIS A 133 -10.66 -0.07 -21.89
CA HIS A 133 -9.96 -1.25 -22.39
C HIS A 133 -10.72 -1.88 -23.57
N SER A 134 -10.04 -2.05 -24.71
CA SER A 134 -10.64 -2.52 -25.97
C SER A 134 -11.33 -3.89 -25.86
N PHE A 135 -10.83 -4.76 -24.99
CA PHE A 135 -11.42 -6.07 -24.71
C PHE A 135 -12.82 -6.00 -24.09
N PHE A 136 -13.04 -5.06 -23.15
CA PHE A 136 -14.32 -4.94 -22.42
C PHE A 136 -15.32 -4.04 -23.12
N LYS A 137 -14.82 -3.03 -23.83
CA LYS A 137 -15.62 -2.05 -24.53
C LYS A 137 -16.62 -2.75 -25.46
N ASN A 138 -17.90 -2.42 -25.30
CA ASN A 138 -19.03 -3.01 -26.05
C ASN A 138 -19.28 -4.52 -25.85
N ARG A 139 -18.53 -5.23 -25.00
CA ARG A 139 -18.74 -6.67 -24.72
C ARG A 139 -19.25 -6.94 -23.31
N TYR A 140 -18.60 -6.31 -22.33
CA TYR A 140 -18.77 -6.63 -20.90
C TYR A 140 -19.07 -5.40 -20.04
N GLU A 141 -18.99 -4.20 -20.63
CA GLU A 141 -19.18 -2.93 -19.92
C GLU A 141 -20.53 -2.88 -19.19
N ASP A 142 -21.63 -3.22 -19.87
CA ASP A 142 -22.97 -3.15 -19.29
C ASP A 142 -23.15 -4.17 -18.16
N SER A 143 -22.69 -5.40 -18.35
CA SER A 143 -22.74 -6.45 -17.33
C SER A 143 -21.92 -6.09 -16.09
N LEU A 144 -20.72 -5.55 -16.28
CA LEU A 144 -19.87 -5.13 -15.17
C LEU A 144 -20.44 -3.89 -14.46
N ARG A 145 -21.01 -2.95 -15.21
CA ARG A 145 -21.68 -1.77 -14.67
C ARG A 145 -22.87 -2.15 -13.80
N GLU A 146 -23.69 -3.11 -14.27
CA GLU A 146 -24.82 -3.62 -13.50
C GLU A 146 -24.34 -4.38 -12.25
N PHE A 147 -23.29 -5.20 -12.36
CA PHE A 147 -22.67 -5.86 -11.20
C PHE A 147 -22.21 -4.85 -10.14
N VAL A 148 -21.48 -3.81 -10.53
CA VAL A 148 -21.00 -2.77 -9.61
C VAL A 148 -22.18 -2.02 -8.98
N LYS A 149 -23.19 -1.66 -9.78
CA LYS A 149 -24.37 -0.94 -9.31
C LYS A 149 -25.17 -1.74 -8.27
N ILE A 150 -25.48 -3.00 -8.54
CA ILE A 150 -26.19 -3.87 -7.58
C ILE A 150 -25.29 -4.10 -6.36
N GLY A 151 -24.00 -4.34 -6.57
CA GLY A 151 -23.05 -4.53 -5.48
C GLY A 151 -22.99 -3.33 -4.54
N ASP A 152 -22.92 -2.12 -5.07
CA ASP A 152 -22.87 -0.89 -4.29
C ASP A 152 -24.20 -0.62 -3.58
N LEU A 153 -25.34 -0.93 -4.19
CA LEU A 153 -26.64 -0.90 -3.51
C LEU A 153 -26.62 -1.75 -2.24
N ILE A 154 -26.09 -2.98 -2.30
CA ILE A 154 -26.02 -3.88 -1.13
C ILE A 154 -24.97 -3.41 -0.11
N LYS A 155 -23.83 -2.90 -0.57
CA LYS A 155 -22.77 -2.40 0.32
C LYS A 155 -23.24 -1.19 1.13
N TYR A 156 -24.07 -0.33 0.55
CA TYR A 156 -24.46 0.95 1.13
C TYR A 156 -25.92 1.03 1.60
N SER A 157 -26.75 0.01 1.33
CA SER A 157 -28.11 -0.07 1.88
C SER A 157 -28.11 -0.32 3.39
N GLU A 158 -29.07 0.29 4.09
CA GLU A 158 -29.36 0.06 5.51
C GLU A 158 -30.25 -1.18 5.73
N GLU A 159 -30.98 -1.60 4.69
CA GLU A 159 -31.93 -2.71 4.76
C GLU A 159 -31.24 -4.08 4.63
N ARG A 160 -31.86 -5.12 5.20
CA ARG A 160 -31.42 -6.50 4.97
C ARG A 160 -31.81 -6.92 3.57
N THR A 161 -30.83 -6.91 2.67
CA THR A 161 -30.99 -7.46 1.31
C THR A 161 -31.41 -8.93 1.36
N ASP A 162 -32.35 -9.32 0.49
CA ASP A 162 -32.74 -10.72 0.28
C ASP A 162 -31.57 -11.52 -0.31
N GLY A 163 -31.46 -12.80 0.07
CA GLY A 163 -30.42 -13.71 -0.44
C GLY A 163 -30.43 -13.85 -1.97
N LYS A 164 -31.56 -13.59 -2.61
CA LYS A 164 -31.71 -13.64 -4.07
C LYS A 164 -30.82 -12.64 -4.80
N GLU A 165 -30.64 -11.43 -4.29
CA GLU A 165 -29.78 -10.43 -4.94
C GLU A 165 -28.31 -10.82 -4.85
N THR A 166 -27.90 -11.40 -3.72
CA THR A 166 -26.53 -11.92 -3.56
C THR A 166 -26.27 -13.14 -4.45
N ASP A 167 -27.26 -14.02 -4.61
CA ASP A 167 -27.15 -15.17 -5.51
C ASP A 167 -27.08 -14.70 -6.99
N HIS A 168 -27.86 -13.68 -7.37
CA HIS A 168 -27.78 -13.07 -8.71
C HIS A 168 -26.43 -12.41 -8.99
N LEU A 169 -25.87 -11.67 -8.01
CA LEU A 169 -24.53 -11.09 -8.12
C LEU A 169 -23.45 -12.18 -8.28
N LEU A 170 -23.56 -13.27 -7.52
CA LEU A 170 -22.66 -14.41 -7.61
C LEU A 170 -22.70 -15.03 -9.01
N GLU A 171 -23.88 -15.27 -9.55
CA GLU A 171 -24.06 -15.81 -10.91
C GLU A 171 -23.48 -14.87 -11.97
N SER A 172 -23.75 -13.56 -11.84
CA SER A 172 -23.20 -12.53 -12.73
C SER A 172 -21.67 -12.52 -12.71
N ALA A 173 -21.05 -12.58 -11.52
CA ALA A 173 -19.59 -12.66 -11.39
C ALA A 173 -19.02 -13.92 -12.03
N LEU A 174 -19.63 -15.09 -11.77
CA LEU A 174 -19.20 -16.36 -12.35
C LEU A 174 -19.28 -16.35 -13.88
N HIS A 175 -20.38 -15.81 -14.43
CA HIS A 175 -20.54 -15.67 -15.87
C HIS A 175 -19.45 -14.77 -16.46
N LEU A 176 -19.18 -13.61 -15.82
CA LEU A 176 -18.19 -12.65 -16.29
C LEU A 176 -16.77 -13.25 -16.28
N VAL A 177 -16.38 -13.95 -15.22
CA VAL A 177 -15.07 -14.63 -15.12
C VAL A 177 -14.92 -15.71 -16.19
N LYS A 178 -15.92 -16.57 -16.36
CA LYS A 178 -15.87 -17.68 -17.35
C LYS A 178 -15.82 -17.19 -18.78
N ASP A 179 -16.70 -16.25 -19.14
CA ASP A 179 -16.79 -15.78 -20.52
C ASP A 179 -15.57 -14.93 -20.91
N THR A 180 -15.11 -14.06 -20.01
CA THR A 180 -13.88 -13.27 -20.20
C THR A 180 -12.68 -14.18 -20.42
N TYR A 181 -12.53 -15.23 -19.60
CA TYR A 181 -11.43 -16.19 -19.76
C TYR A 181 -11.51 -16.95 -21.10
N ALA A 182 -12.69 -17.47 -21.46
CA ALA A 182 -12.88 -18.20 -22.70
C ALA A 182 -12.50 -17.34 -23.93
N LYS A 183 -12.92 -16.07 -23.94
CA LYS A 183 -12.60 -15.13 -25.01
C LYS A 183 -11.14 -14.71 -25.02
N PHE A 184 -10.54 -14.49 -23.85
CA PHE A 184 -9.13 -14.17 -23.74
C PHE A 184 -8.24 -15.30 -24.29
N GLU A 185 -8.57 -16.55 -23.96
CA GLU A 185 -7.87 -17.73 -24.48
C GLU A 185 -8.09 -17.93 -26.00
N GLU A 186 -9.28 -17.63 -26.51
CA GLU A 186 -9.56 -17.62 -27.96
C GLU A 186 -8.68 -16.61 -28.70
N GLU A 187 -8.60 -15.36 -28.23
CA GLU A 187 -7.77 -14.30 -28.81
C GLU A 187 -6.27 -14.65 -28.73
N LYS A 188 -5.81 -15.19 -27.59
CA LYS A 188 -4.43 -15.65 -27.42
C LYS A 188 -4.06 -16.80 -28.38
N ARG A 189 -4.96 -17.76 -28.60
CA ARG A 189 -4.78 -18.85 -29.58
C ARG A 189 -4.71 -18.30 -31.00
N LEU A 190 -5.58 -17.37 -31.35
CA LEU A 190 -5.58 -16.75 -32.68
C LEU A 190 -4.28 -16.02 -32.97
N ASN A 191 -3.79 -15.21 -32.01
CA ASN A 191 -2.56 -14.44 -32.13
C ASN A 191 -1.31 -15.34 -32.17
N SER A 192 -1.27 -16.43 -31.40
CA SER A 192 -0.15 -17.38 -31.44
C SER A 192 -0.08 -18.20 -32.73
N GLY A 193 -1.22 -18.49 -33.35
CA GLY A 193 -1.29 -19.12 -34.67
C GLY A 193 -0.81 -18.22 -35.81
N THR A 194 -1.10 -16.91 -35.76
CA THR A 194 -0.63 -15.95 -36.78
C THR A 194 0.89 -15.79 -36.76
N VAL A 195 1.48 -15.72 -35.56
CA VAL A 195 2.94 -15.57 -35.38
C VAL A 195 3.72 -16.81 -35.85
N GLN A 196 3.13 -18.01 -35.79
CA GLN A 196 3.76 -19.22 -36.33
C GLN A 196 3.67 -19.33 -37.86
N ALA A 197 2.60 -18.78 -38.47
CA ALA A 197 2.46 -18.73 -39.91
C ALA A 197 3.44 -17.74 -40.57
N GLU A 198 3.71 -16.59 -39.94
CA GLU A 198 4.70 -15.62 -40.43
C GLU A 198 6.16 -16.08 -40.27
N LYS A 199 6.46 -16.93 -39.27
CA LYS A 199 7.82 -17.47 -39.08
C LYS A 199 8.17 -18.65 -40.00
N SER A 200 7.18 -19.17 -40.73
CA SER A 200 7.34 -20.33 -41.63
C SER A 200 7.37 -19.91 -43.11
N GLN A 201 7.37 -18.61 -43.40
CA GLN A 201 7.63 -18.00 -44.70
C GLN A 201 9.00 -17.33 -44.70
#